data_AF-A0AAW8G4G5-F1
#
_entry.id   AF-A0AAW8G4G5-F1
#
_cell.length_a   1.000
_cell.length_b   1.000
_cell.length_c   1.000
_cell.angle_alpha   90.00
_cell.angle_beta   90.00
_cell.angle_gamma   90.00
#
_symmetry.space_group_name_H-M   'P 1'
#
loop_
_entity.id
_entity.type
_entity.pdbx_description
1 polymer ?
#
loop_
_entity_poly.entity_id
_entity_poly.type
_entity_poly.pdbx_seq_one_letter_code
_entity_poly.pdbx_strand_id
1 'polypeptide(L)'
;MQGHITLSRKEKQYQFVYLILMLIAALLFLGIIFLNGFESPFSDEDMISVRNLEEKAKFDQQQKFTYKLMDSTFSQINRLSDETPQPFEENNIMYGINDIANYYENNNGIADIRKDAYPQIAKFYKMYFNDKKIIASKTENIKSFEKQFEECSIGFREKKNQLFQRENALKGRTQ
;
A
#
# COMPACT_ATOMS: atom_id res chain seq x y z
N MET A 1 38.57 25.57 78.24
CA MET A 1 40.04 25.60 78.16
C MET A 1 40.42 25.40 76.70
N GLN A 2 40.81 26.47 76.00
CA GLN A 2 41.26 26.41 74.62
C GLN A 2 42.71 25.92 74.61
N GLY A 3 42.90 24.62 74.44
CA GLY A 3 44.21 24.03 74.26
C GLY A 3 44.78 24.46 72.92
N HIS A 4 45.74 25.39 72.94
CA HIS A 4 46.53 25.73 71.76
C HIS A 4 47.39 24.52 71.39
N ILE A 5 46.87 23.66 70.52
CA ILE A 5 47.63 22.54 69.96
C ILE A 5 48.61 23.15 68.95
N THR A 6 49.86 23.37 69.37
CA THR A 6 50.97 23.70 68.47
C THR A 6 51.40 22.42 67.73
N LEU A 7 50.56 21.99 66.78
CA LEU A 7 50.83 20.83 65.93
C LEU A 7 51.97 21.17 64.94
N SER A 8 52.94 20.27 64.81
CA SER A 8 54.12 20.45 63.95
C SER A 8 53.70 20.61 62.48
N ARG A 9 54.47 21.36 61.68
CA ARG A 9 54.17 21.65 60.26
C ARG A 9 53.92 20.38 59.43
N LYS A 10 54.59 19.27 59.81
CA LYS A 10 54.44 17.94 59.21
C LYS A 10 53.07 17.32 59.53
N GLU A 11 52.62 17.40 60.79
CA GLU A 11 51.34 16.83 61.23
C GLU A 11 50.14 17.57 60.62
N LYS A 12 50.25 18.90 60.47
CA LYS A 12 49.25 19.69 59.73
C LYS A 12 49.13 19.30 58.26
N GLN A 13 50.25 18.95 57.61
CA GLN A 13 50.24 18.47 56.23
C GLN A 13 49.55 17.10 56.11
N TYR A 14 49.81 16.16 57.01
CA TYR A 14 49.12 14.87 57.03
C TYR A 14 47.62 15.02 57.29
N GLN A 15 47.21 15.89 58.21
CA GLN A 15 45.80 16.18 58.48
C GLN A 15 45.11 16.84 57.27
N PHE A 16 45.80 17.74 56.57
CA PHE A 16 45.28 18.38 55.36
C PHE A 16 45.10 17.38 54.21
N VAL A 17 46.08 16.50 53.98
CA VAL A 17 46.00 15.43 52.97
C VAL A 17 44.87 14.45 53.29
N TYR A 18 44.69 14.08 54.57
CA TYR A 18 43.59 13.22 55.01
C TYR A 18 42.22 13.85 54.73
N LEU A 19 42.05 15.15 55.01
CA LEU A 19 40.81 15.87 54.70
C LEU A 19 40.51 15.94 53.20
N ILE A 20 41.54 16.13 52.36
CA ILE A 20 41.40 16.10 50.89
C ILE A 20 40.95 14.72 50.42
N LEU A 21 41.56 13.64 50.92
CA LEU A 21 41.17 12.28 50.56
C LEU A 21 39.74 11.97 50.97
N MET A 22 39.32 12.40 52.16
CA MET A 22 37.93 12.26 52.62
C MET A 22 36.96 13.06 51.76
N LEU A 23 37.32 14.27 51.32
CA LEU A 23 36.51 15.07 50.41
C LEU A 23 36.34 14.39 49.05
N ILE A 24 37.42 13.86 48.47
CA ILE A 24 37.37 13.14 47.20
C ILE A 24 36.51 11.89 47.32
N ALA A 25 36.66 11.13 48.40
CA ALA A 25 35.84 9.96 48.66
C ALA A 25 34.35 10.34 48.77
N ALA A 26 34.02 11.41 49.51
CA ALA A 26 32.64 11.90 49.63
C ALA A 26 32.05 12.33 48.29
N LEU A 27 32.82 13.02 47.44
CA LEU A 27 32.39 13.41 46.09
C LEU A 27 32.17 12.20 45.18
N LEU A 28 33.00 11.16 45.28
CA LEU A 28 32.82 9.92 44.52
C LEU A 28 31.56 9.17 44.96
N PHE A 29 31.32 9.05 46.27
CA PHE A 29 30.10 8.42 46.78
C PHE A 29 28.85 9.20 46.37
N LEU A 30 28.87 10.53 46.47
CA LEU A 30 27.77 11.37 45.99
C LEU A 30 27.56 11.21 44.49
N GLY A 31 28.62 11.20 43.69
CA GLY A 31 28.55 10.97 42.24
C GLY A 31 27.89 9.64 41.90
N ILE A 32 28.28 8.55 42.57
CA ILE A 32 27.71 7.22 42.36
C ILE A 32 26.22 7.18 42.76
N ILE A 33 25.86 7.78 43.90
CA ILE A 33 24.47 7.80 44.37
C ILE A 33 23.57 8.61 43.43
N PHE A 34 24.03 9.78 42.96
CA PHE A 34 23.26 10.61 42.04
C PHE A 34 23.13 9.99 40.63
N LEU A 35 24.17 9.30 40.15
CA LEU A 35 24.14 8.67 38.82
C LEU A 35 23.33 7.35 38.79
N ASN A 36 23.28 6.60 39.90
CA ASN A 36 22.51 5.36 39.98
C ASN A 36 20.99 5.55 39.90
N GLY A 37 20.48 6.77 40.11
CA GLY A 37 19.05 7.09 40.04
C GLY A 37 18.64 7.92 38.83
N PHE A 38 19.56 8.22 37.92
CA PHE A 38 19.27 9.02 36.73
C PHE A 38 18.92 8.10 35.56
N GLU A 39 17.63 7.84 35.36
CA GLU A 39 17.15 7.23 34.11
C GLU A 39 17.47 8.20 32.97
N SER A 40 18.26 7.73 32.00
CA SER A 40 18.68 8.55 30.86
C SER A 40 17.44 9.00 30.06
N PRO A 41 17.21 10.31 29.88
CA PRO A 41 16.09 10.80 29.07
C PRO A 41 16.24 10.49 27.57
N PHE A 42 17.36 9.86 27.17
CA PHE A 42 17.73 9.57 25.78
C PHE A 42 17.80 8.06 25.44
N SER A 43 17.53 7.13 26.38
CA SER A 43 17.83 5.71 26.07
C SER A 43 16.72 4.99 25.31
N ASP A 44 15.46 5.18 25.71
CA ASP A 44 14.40 4.26 25.29
C ASP A 44 13.40 4.90 24.32
N GLU A 45 12.90 6.10 24.64
CA GLU A 45 11.95 6.83 23.77
C GLU A 45 12.60 7.26 22.44
N ASP A 46 13.82 7.80 22.51
CA ASP A 46 14.58 8.19 21.31
C ASP A 46 14.99 6.97 20.47
N MET A 47 15.30 5.84 21.10
CA MET A 47 15.58 4.61 20.35
C MET A 47 14.33 4.10 19.62
N ILE A 48 13.15 4.18 20.25
CA ILE A 48 11.88 3.78 19.61
C ILE A 48 11.55 4.74 18.45
N SER A 49 11.73 6.05 18.64
CA SER A 49 11.47 7.03 17.59
C SER A 49 12.39 6.84 16.38
N VAL A 50 13.68 6.55 16.61
CA VAL A 50 14.64 6.23 15.55
C VAL A 50 14.26 4.95 14.81
N ARG A 51 13.87 3.88 15.52
CA ARG A 51 13.38 2.64 14.88
C ARG A 51 12.14 2.88 14.01
N ASN A 52 11.17 3.64 14.51
CA ASN A 52 9.97 3.99 13.75
C ASN A 52 10.29 4.81 12.49
N LEU A 53 11.27 5.72 12.58
CA LEU A 53 11.74 6.48 11.41
C LEU A 53 12.41 5.57 10.39
N GLU A 54 13.22 4.62 10.84
CA GLU A 54 13.87 3.64 9.96
C GLU A 54 12.83 2.75 9.25
N GLU A 55 11.80 2.28 9.96
CA GLU A 55 10.69 1.51 9.37
C GLU A 55 9.91 2.32 8.34
N LYS A 56 9.60 3.58 8.63
CA LYS A 56 8.93 4.48 7.67
C LYS A 56 9.79 4.69 6.42
N ALA A 57 11.09 4.88 6.58
CA ALA A 57 12.00 5.05 5.44
C ALA A 57 12.07 3.78 4.57
N LYS A 58 12.10 2.59 5.19
CA LYS A 58 12.02 1.30 4.48
C LYS A 58 10.70 1.16 3.71
N PHE A 59 9.59 1.51 4.33
CA PHE A 59 8.29 1.52 3.67
C PHE A 59 8.28 2.49 2.48
N ASP A 60 8.71 3.72 2.66
CA ASP A 60 8.69 4.74 1.59
C ASP A 60 9.60 4.33 0.41
N GLN A 61 10.69 3.61 0.66
CA GLN A 61 11.52 3.03 -0.40
C GLN A 61 10.78 1.96 -1.19
N GLN A 62 10.09 1.03 -0.53
CA GLN A 62 9.29 0.00 -1.19
C GLN A 62 8.04 0.56 -1.87
N GLN A 63 7.47 1.62 -1.30
CA GLN A 63 6.32 2.33 -1.83
C GLN A 63 6.59 2.86 -3.24
N LYS A 64 7.81 3.29 -3.54
CA LYS A 64 8.19 3.74 -4.90
C LYS A 64 8.00 2.67 -5.97
N PHE A 65 8.19 1.39 -5.63
CA PHE A 65 8.00 0.27 -6.55
C PHE A 65 6.52 -0.10 -6.64
N THR A 66 5.85 -0.24 -5.49
CA THR A 66 4.44 -0.59 -5.45
C THR A 66 3.54 0.47 -6.07
N TYR A 67 3.91 1.75 -5.95
CA TYR A 67 3.19 2.84 -6.61
C TYR A 67 3.22 2.69 -8.14
N LYS A 68 4.38 2.36 -8.72
CA LYS A 68 4.49 2.13 -10.17
C LYS A 68 3.67 0.91 -10.61
N LEU A 69 3.72 -0.17 -9.84
CA LEU A 69 2.91 -1.36 -10.10
C LEU A 69 1.41 -1.03 -10.06
N MET A 70 0.98 -0.28 -9.05
CA MET A 70 -0.40 0.16 -8.88
C MET A 70 -0.87 1.07 -10.01
N ASP A 71 -0.07 2.05 -10.42
CA ASP A 71 -0.37 2.97 -11.51
C ASP A 71 -0.43 2.26 -12.87
N SER A 72 0.55 1.41 -13.15
CA SER A 72 0.58 0.61 -14.39
C SER A 72 -0.58 -0.37 -14.50
N THR A 73 -0.92 -1.07 -13.40
CA THR A 73 -2.06 -2.00 -13.37
C THR A 73 -3.37 -1.24 -13.55
N PHE A 74 -3.53 -0.08 -12.89
CA PHE A 74 -4.69 0.77 -13.09
C PHE A 74 -4.81 1.26 -14.54
N SER A 75 -3.70 1.72 -15.13
CA SER A 75 -3.69 2.13 -16.53
C SER A 75 -4.04 0.99 -17.48
N GLN A 76 -3.63 -0.25 -17.19
CA GLN A 76 -4.02 -1.41 -18.00
C GLN A 76 -5.53 -1.68 -17.89
N ILE A 77 -6.09 -1.67 -16.68
CA ILE A 77 -7.54 -1.81 -16.48
C ILE A 77 -8.30 -0.70 -17.19
N ASN A 78 -7.80 0.53 -17.13
CA ASN A 78 -8.49 1.68 -17.72
C ASN A 78 -8.43 1.72 -19.26
N ARG A 79 -7.43 1.05 -19.86
CA ARG A 79 -7.32 0.90 -21.32
C ARG A 79 -8.29 -0.12 -21.90
N LEU A 80 -8.92 -0.94 -21.06
CA LEU A 80 -9.98 -1.84 -21.51
C LEU A 80 -11.12 -1.01 -22.12
N SER A 81 -11.31 -1.20 -23.43
CA SER A 81 -12.37 -0.61 -24.22
C SER A 81 -13.68 -1.39 -24.03
N ASP A 82 -14.71 -1.00 -24.79
CA ASP A 82 -15.98 -1.71 -24.84
C ASP A 82 -15.90 -3.06 -25.61
N GLU A 83 -14.70 -3.47 -26.03
CA GLU A 83 -14.45 -4.74 -26.70
C GLU A 83 -13.98 -5.79 -25.70
N THR A 84 -14.31 -7.05 -25.96
CA THR A 84 -13.89 -8.16 -25.10
C THR A 84 -12.36 -8.26 -25.09
N PRO A 85 -11.70 -8.13 -23.93
CA PRO A 85 -10.24 -8.15 -23.87
C PRO A 85 -9.65 -9.48 -24.30
N GLN A 86 -8.44 -9.42 -24.84
CA GLN A 86 -7.71 -10.65 -25.19
C GLN A 86 -7.28 -11.38 -23.91
N PRO A 87 -7.28 -12.73 -23.90
CA PRO A 87 -6.89 -13.50 -22.71
C PRO A 87 -5.51 -13.14 -22.13
N PHE A 88 -4.56 -12.72 -22.99
CA PHE A 88 -3.26 -12.24 -22.56
C PHE A 88 -3.34 -10.96 -21.73
N GLU A 89 -4.18 -10.00 -22.13
CA GLU A 89 -4.38 -8.75 -21.39
C GLU A 89 -5.08 -9.00 -20.05
N GLU A 90 -6.07 -9.87 -20.02
CA GLU A 90 -6.74 -10.28 -18.79
C GLU A 90 -5.76 -10.90 -17.79
N ASN A 91 -4.91 -11.81 -18.27
CA ASN A 91 -3.91 -12.47 -17.42
C ASN A 91 -2.89 -11.46 -16.88
N ASN A 92 -2.40 -10.54 -17.72
CA ASN A 92 -1.46 -9.51 -17.28
C ASN A 92 -2.05 -8.61 -16.18
N ILE A 93 -3.31 -8.17 -16.35
CA ILE A 93 -4.02 -7.39 -15.34
C ILE A 93 -4.18 -8.21 -14.05
N MET A 94 -4.56 -9.47 -14.15
CA MET A 94 -4.73 -10.34 -12.98
C MET A 94 -3.41 -10.58 -12.24
N TYR A 95 -2.29 -10.74 -12.96
CA TYR A 95 -0.96 -10.80 -12.35
C TYR A 95 -0.63 -9.51 -11.61
N GLY A 96 -0.84 -8.34 -12.24
CA GLY A 96 -0.64 -7.04 -11.58
C GLY A 96 -1.46 -6.87 -10.31
N ILE A 97 -2.74 -7.28 -10.33
CA ILE A 97 -3.62 -7.26 -9.15
C ILE A 97 -3.09 -8.18 -8.04
N ASN A 98 -2.67 -9.40 -8.38
CA ASN A 98 -2.14 -10.35 -7.42
C ASN A 98 -0.79 -9.89 -6.84
N ASP A 99 0.06 -9.29 -7.66
CA ASP A 99 1.33 -8.73 -7.23
C ASP A 99 1.11 -7.60 -6.21
N ILE A 100 0.11 -6.73 -6.46
CA ILE A 100 -0.28 -5.68 -5.49
C ILE A 100 -0.79 -6.29 -4.19
N ALA A 101 -1.64 -7.33 -4.27
CA ALA A 101 -2.20 -7.98 -3.08
C ALA A 101 -1.12 -8.59 -2.19
N ASN A 102 -0.13 -9.25 -2.81
CA ASN A 102 0.84 -10.08 -2.11
C ASN A 102 2.19 -9.39 -1.87
N TYR A 103 2.38 -8.16 -2.37
CA TYR A 103 3.68 -7.48 -2.34
C TYR A 103 4.29 -7.41 -0.93
N TYR A 104 3.48 -7.03 0.07
CA TYR A 104 3.92 -6.91 1.46
C TYR A 104 3.69 -8.16 2.30
N GLU A 105 2.91 -9.14 1.80
CA GLU A 105 2.80 -10.46 2.44
C GLU A 105 4.09 -11.27 2.26
N ASN A 106 4.73 -11.15 1.09
CA ASN A 106 5.99 -11.84 0.81
C ASN A 106 7.22 -11.09 1.37
N ASN A 107 7.09 -9.79 1.66
CA ASN A 107 8.17 -8.97 2.22
C ASN A 107 8.01 -8.81 3.73
N ASN A 108 8.41 -9.85 4.47
CA ASN A 108 8.35 -9.97 5.94
C ASN A 108 9.12 -8.90 6.75
N GLY A 109 9.72 -7.91 6.10
CA GLY A 109 10.57 -6.90 6.73
C GLY A 109 9.91 -5.56 7.06
N ILE A 110 8.62 -5.38 6.78
CA ILE A 110 7.89 -4.12 7.01
C ILE A 110 6.79 -4.29 8.04
N ALA A 111 6.88 -3.55 9.14
CA ALA A 111 5.86 -3.47 10.18
C ALA A 111 4.90 -2.26 10.03
N ASP A 112 5.12 -1.39 9.04
CA ASP A 112 4.28 -0.21 8.81
C ASP A 112 2.83 -0.60 8.45
N ILE A 113 1.86 -0.03 9.18
CA ILE A 113 0.42 -0.29 9.04
C ILE A 113 -0.14 0.05 7.65
N ARG A 114 0.52 0.95 6.90
CA ARG A 114 0.07 1.37 5.56
C ARG A 114 0.11 0.22 4.56
N LYS A 115 0.89 -0.84 4.84
CA LYS A 115 0.93 -2.05 4.01
C LYS A 115 -0.43 -2.75 3.91
N ASP A 116 -1.28 -2.62 4.94
CA ASP A 116 -2.57 -3.30 5.01
C ASP A 116 -3.61 -2.72 4.02
N ALA A 117 -3.33 -1.55 3.44
CA ALA A 117 -4.15 -0.96 2.40
C ALA A 117 -4.02 -1.70 1.05
N TYR A 118 -2.88 -2.30 0.75
CA TYR A 118 -2.59 -2.87 -0.57
C TYR A 118 -3.50 -4.06 -0.94
N PRO A 119 -3.80 -5.01 -0.03
CA PRO A 119 -4.82 -6.03 -0.29
C PRO A 119 -6.21 -5.44 -0.59
N GLN A 120 -6.57 -4.31 0.02
CA GLN A 120 -7.85 -3.64 -0.25
C GLN A 120 -7.86 -2.96 -1.63
N ILE A 121 -6.74 -2.32 -2.00
CA ILE A 121 -6.55 -1.74 -3.33
C ILE A 121 -6.66 -2.82 -4.41
N ALA A 122 -6.02 -3.98 -4.20
CA ALA A 122 -6.11 -5.10 -5.12
C ALA A 122 -7.56 -5.62 -5.27
N LYS A 123 -8.32 -5.71 -4.18
CA LYS A 123 -9.76 -6.06 -4.23
C LYS A 123 -10.56 -5.04 -5.04
N PHE A 124 -10.31 -3.75 -4.84
CA PHE A 124 -10.94 -2.69 -5.62
C PHE A 124 -10.60 -2.81 -7.11
N TYR A 125 -9.34 -3.04 -7.46
CA TYR A 125 -8.92 -3.24 -8.86
C TYR A 125 -9.57 -4.47 -9.49
N LYS A 126 -9.68 -5.57 -8.75
CA LYS A 126 -10.39 -6.77 -9.20
C LYS A 126 -11.87 -6.50 -9.47
N MET A 127 -12.53 -5.76 -8.59
CA MET A 127 -13.93 -5.37 -8.79
C MET A 127 -14.07 -4.46 -10.02
N TYR A 128 -13.24 -3.43 -10.13
CA TYR A 128 -13.26 -2.50 -11.27
C TYR A 128 -12.98 -3.20 -12.62
N PHE A 129 -12.04 -4.14 -12.64
CA PHE A 129 -11.76 -4.97 -13.80
C PHE A 129 -12.96 -5.84 -14.20
N ASN A 130 -13.61 -6.48 -13.23
CA ASN A 130 -14.80 -7.29 -13.50
C ASN A 130 -15.96 -6.44 -14.05
N ASP A 131 -16.17 -5.24 -13.51
CA ASP A 131 -17.21 -4.32 -13.99
C ASP A 131 -16.95 -3.92 -15.45
N LYS A 132 -15.70 -3.59 -15.80
CA LYS A 132 -15.28 -3.32 -17.17
C LYS A 132 -15.57 -4.49 -18.10
N LYS A 133 -15.28 -5.72 -17.67
CA LYS A 133 -15.56 -6.92 -18.47
C LYS A 133 -17.05 -7.15 -18.70
N ILE A 134 -17.87 -6.90 -17.68
CA ILE A 134 -19.33 -6.98 -17.79
C ILE A 134 -19.85 -5.93 -18.79
N ILE A 135 -19.33 -4.71 -18.73
CA ILE A 135 -19.69 -3.64 -19.67
C ILE A 135 -19.33 -4.04 -21.10
N ALA A 136 -18.09 -4.49 -21.35
CA ALA A 136 -17.66 -4.93 -22.68
C ALA A 136 -18.56 -6.04 -23.25
N SER A 137 -18.83 -7.09 -22.45
CA SER A 137 -19.71 -8.19 -22.87
C SER A 137 -21.14 -7.72 -23.16
N LYS A 138 -21.70 -6.82 -22.34
CA LYS A 138 -23.03 -6.26 -22.58
C LYS A 138 -23.06 -5.41 -23.84
N THR A 139 -22.05 -4.58 -24.07
CA THR A 139 -21.95 -3.75 -25.27
C THR A 139 -21.83 -4.60 -26.54
N GLU A 140 -21.03 -5.67 -26.49
CA GLU A 140 -20.92 -6.62 -27.60
C GLU A 140 -22.26 -7.33 -27.88
N ASN A 141 -22.97 -7.76 -26.84
CA ASN A 141 -24.30 -8.36 -26.99
C ASN A 141 -25.31 -7.39 -27.59
N ILE A 142 -25.32 -6.12 -27.16
CA ILE A 142 -26.19 -5.08 -27.73
C ILE A 142 -25.91 -4.92 -29.24
N LYS A 143 -24.65 -4.76 -29.64
CA LYS A 143 -24.25 -4.66 -31.05
C LYS A 143 -24.71 -5.87 -31.87
N SER A 144 -24.57 -7.08 -31.30
CA SER A 144 -25.01 -8.32 -31.95
C SER A 144 -26.54 -8.37 -32.11
N PHE A 145 -27.30 -8.00 -31.08
CA PHE A 145 -28.75 -7.99 -31.14
C PHE A 145 -29.31 -6.91 -32.07
N GLU A 146 -28.70 -5.73 -32.10
CA GLU A 146 -29.06 -4.67 -33.06
C GLU A 146 -28.89 -5.15 -34.50
N LYS A 147 -27.75 -5.80 -34.81
CA LYS A 147 -27.49 -6.38 -36.12
C LYS A 147 -28.50 -7.47 -36.49
N GLN A 148 -28.77 -8.42 -35.58
CA GLN A 148 -29.75 -9.47 -35.80
C GLN A 148 -31.17 -8.91 -36.02
N PHE A 149 -31.53 -7.86 -35.27
CA PHE A 149 -32.81 -7.18 -35.43
C PHE A 149 -32.91 -6.50 -36.80
N GLU A 150 -31.86 -5.82 -37.24
CA GLU A 150 -31.81 -5.18 -38.57
C GLU A 150 -31.94 -6.22 -39.68
N GLU A 151 -31.17 -7.31 -39.62
CA GLU A 151 -31.23 -8.42 -40.58
C GLU A 151 -32.64 -9.06 -40.61
N CYS A 152 -33.26 -9.26 -39.45
CA CYS A 152 -34.61 -9.79 -39.34
C CYS A 152 -35.66 -8.83 -39.95
N SER A 153 -35.54 -7.53 -39.67
CA SER A 153 -36.43 -6.50 -40.19
C SER A 153 -36.36 -6.38 -41.71
N ILE A 154 -35.14 -6.43 -42.28
CA ILE A 154 -34.92 -6.46 -43.73
C ILE A 154 -35.56 -7.72 -44.34
N GLY A 155 -35.25 -8.89 -43.79
CA GLY A 155 -35.80 -10.16 -44.27
C GLY A 155 -37.33 -10.23 -44.19
N PHE A 156 -37.92 -9.66 -43.13
CA PHE A 156 -39.37 -9.52 -42.99
C PHE A 156 -39.97 -8.64 -44.10
N ARG A 157 -39.36 -7.47 -44.36
CA ARG A 157 -39.81 -6.55 -45.42
C ARG A 157 -39.71 -7.19 -46.81
N GLU A 158 -38.63 -7.91 -47.09
CA GLU A 158 -38.44 -8.63 -48.35
C GLU A 158 -39.49 -9.73 -48.52
N LYS A 159 -39.72 -10.56 -47.49
CA LYS A 159 -40.75 -11.61 -47.52
C LYS A 159 -42.15 -11.05 -47.72
N LYS A 160 -42.48 -9.95 -47.04
CA LYS A 160 -43.77 -9.26 -47.23
C LYS A 160 -43.94 -8.79 -48.67
N ASN A 161 -42.91 -8.19 -49.26
CA ASN A 161 -42.94 -7.75 -50.66
C ASN A 161 -43.08 -8.92 -51.64
N GLN A 162 -42.36 -10.03 -51.42
CA GLN A 162 -42.47 -11.25 -52.22
C GLN A 162 -43.87 -11.85 -52.18
N LEU A 163 -44.49 -11.92 -51.00
CA LEU A 163 -45.87 -12.42 -50.84
C LEU A 163 -46.87 -11.53 -51.59
N PHE A 164 -46.75 -10.21 -51.44
CA PHE A 164 -47.62 -9.27 -52.14
C PHE A 164 -47.50 -9.38 -53.67
N GLN A 165 -46.27 -9.47 -54.20
CA GLN A 165 -46.04 -9.70 -55.63
C GLN A 165 -46.65 -11.02 -56.10
N ARG A 166 -46.49 -12.10 -55.33
CA ARG A 166 -47.06 -13.41 -55.64
C ARG A 166 -48.59 -13.39 -55.67
N GLU A 167 -49.23 -12.76 -54.69
CA GLU A 167 -50.69 -12.61 -54.66
C GLU A 167 -51.22 -11.84 -55.87
N ASN A 168 -50.57 -10.73 -56.23
CA ASN A 168 -50.94 -9.95 -57.41
C ASN A 168 -50.79 -10.76 -58.71
N ALA A 169 -49.70 -11.53 -58.84
CA ALA A 169 -49.49 -12.41 -59.98
C ALA A 169 -50.54 -13.53 -60.07
N LEU A 170 -50.99 -14.08 -58.93
CA LEU A 170 -52.07 -15.08 -58.90
C LEU A 170 -53.41 -14.48 -59.31
N LYS A 171 -53.75 -13.29 -58.81
CA LYS A 171 -54.98 -12.56 -59.19
C LYS A 171 -55.00 -12.22 -60.68
N GLY A 172 -53.87 -11.80 -61.24
CA GLY A 172 -53.76 -11.50 -62.68
C GLY A 172 -53.85 -12.73 -63.60
N ARG A 173 -53.74 -13.96 -63.07
CA ARG A 173 -53.93 -15.21 -63.83
C ARG A 173 -55.34 -15.79 -63.72
N THR A 174 -56.16 -15.27 -62.80
CA THR A 174 -57.53 -15.73 -62.55
C THR A 174 -58.61 -14.79 -63.10
N GLN A 175 -58.20 -13.69 -63.74
CA GLN A 175 -59.02 -12.85 -64.63
C GLN A 175 -58.68 -13.17 -66.08
#